data_AF-A0A0J7INJ3-F1
#
_entry.id   AF-A0A0J7INJ3-F1
#
_cell.length_a   1.000
_cell.length_b   1.000
_cell.length_c   1.000
_cell.angle_alpha   90.00
_cell.angle_beta   90.00
_cell.angle_gamma   90.00
#
_symmetry.space_group_name_H-M   'P 1'
#
loop_
_entity.id
_entity.type
_entity.pdbx_description
1 polymer ?
#
loop_
_entity_poly.entity_id
_entity_poly.type
_entity_poly.pdbx_seq_one_letter_code
_entity_poly.pdbx_strand_id
1 'polypeptide(L)'
;MNNLNNNWGANVAMGVTGVMSLPTGGGASAGTWTAIRGILGELAGGLRAGLWSLPLMLNGDSAHAPAYNIPLTTSVDVPATTTDTNGEQITHFYRAMSNAEYSSTLGYLQDRNSSGEGPHVRADIGYLLSASFINKANSPYNVIVEYRMLQSSTRSFYLTPYQYVPGTGSGGTIFNVARATGLNYLKYEKGVSIGFPGNSTILFNSALITPPRIYKNIK
;
A
#
# COMPACT_ATOMS: atom_id res chain seq x y z
N MET A 1 49.69 23.34 32.21
CA MET A 1 50.07 22.19 33.07
C MET A 1 48.79 21.73 33.75
N ASN A 2 48.17 20.66 33.24
CA ASN A 2 48.27 19.28 33.75
C ASN A 2 47.63 19.19 35.15
N ASN A 3 46.65 18.36 35.47
CA ASN A 3 46.34 17.02 34.98
C ASN A 3 44.89 16.67 35.38
N LEU A 4 44.08 16.20 34.43
CA LEU A 4 42.88 15.41 34.71
C LEU A 4 43.25 13.95 34.47
N ASN A 5 43.25 13.15 35.54
CA ASN A 5 43.42 11.70 35.56
C ASN A 5 42.92 11.24 36.94
N ASN A 6 42.27 10.11 37.18
CA ASN A 6 41.51 9.13 36.40
C ASN A 6 41.07 8.09 37.46
N ASN A 7 39.81 7.64 37.43
CA ASN A 7 39.37 6.27 37.79
C ASN A 7 37.82 6.24 37.76
N TRP A 8 37.18 5.76 36.69
CA TRP A 8 36.90 4.34 36.38
C TRP A 8 36.08 3.63 37.46
N GLY A 9 34.76 3.71 37.26
CA GLY A 9 33.76 2.77 37.77
C GLY A 9 32.66 2.66 36.71
N ALA A 10 32.48 1.45 36.18
CA ALA A 10 31.69 1.09 35.01
C ALA A 10 30.27 1.67 34.97
N ASN A 11 29.85 2.15 33.79
CA ASN A 11 28.42 2.21 33.46
C ASN A 11 28.13 1.50 32.15
N VAL A 12 27.32 0.47 32.33
CA VAL A 12 26.78 -0.50 31.41
C VAL A 12 25.89 0.19 30.37
N ALA A 13 25.92 -0.33 29.14
CA ALA A 13 25.00 0.02 28.07
C ALA A 13 23.54 -0.04 28.56
N MET A 14 22.81 1.07 28.48
CA MET A 14 21.36 1.08 28.62
C MET A 14 20.75 1.79 27.44
N GLY A 15 20.05 1.01 26.61
CA GLY A 15 19.35 1.47 25.43
C GLY A 15 18.34 2.56 25.75
N VAL A 16 18.24 3.53 24.84
CA VAL A 16 17.22 4.56 24.89
C VAL A 16 15.87 3.93 24.52
N THR A 17 15.17 3.38 25.50
CA THR A 17 13.71 3.18 25.39
C THR A 17 13.02 4.50 25.70
N GLY A 18 12.72 5.27 24.66
CA GLY A 18 11.86 6.43 24.78
C GLY A 18 10.44 5.98 25.13
N VAL A 19 10.03 6.12 26.40
CA VAL A 19 8.63 6.06 26.80
C VAL A 19 8.01 7.40 26.46
N MET A 20 7.10 7.41 25.49
CA MET A 20 6.30 8.59 25.18
C MET A 20 5.31 8.82 26.34
N SER A 21 5.54 9.86 27.13
CA SER A 21 4.55 10.34 28.09
C SER A 21 3.38 10.99 27.35
N LEU A 22 2.18 10.39 27.44
CA LEU A 22 0.96 10.97 26.89
C LEU A 22 0.49 12.17 27.74
N PRO A 23 -0.08 13.22 27.11
CA PRO A 23 -0.52 14.41 27.81
C PRO A 23 -1.68 14.11 28.75
N THR A 24 -1.49 14.39 30.04
CA THR A 24 -2.53 14.43 31.07
C THR A 24 -3.31 15.74 30.95
N GLY A 25 -4.47 15.69 30.30
CA GLY A 25 -5.40 16.82 30.29
C GLY A 25 -6.68 16.50 29.51
N GLY A 26 -7.73 16.09 30.23
CA GLY A 26 -9.08 15.89 29.68
C GLY A 26 -9.70 14.58 30.12
N GLY A 27 -10.65 14.65 31.05
CA GLY A 27 -11.22 13.51 31.78
C GLY A 27 -11.86 12.45 30.88
N ALA A 28 -11.25 11.27 30.83
CA ALA A 28 -11.92 10.02 30.52
C ALA A 28 -12.22 9.31 31.85
N SER A 29 -13.49 8.96 32.07
CA SER A 29 -13.93 8.30 33.31
C SER A 29 -13.26 6.92 33.46
N ALA A 30 -13.18 6.42 34.70
CA ALA A 30 -12.53 5.14 35.02
C ALA A 30 -13.02 3.95 34.16
N GLY A 31 -14.24 4.02 33.60
CA GLY A 31 -14.78 3.03 32.65
C GLY A 31 -14.08 3.01 31.29
N THR A 32 -13.64 4.16 30.77
CA THR A 32 -12.90 4.26 29.50
C THR A 32 -11.51 3.64 29.61
N TRP A 33 -10.86 3.77 30.78
CA TRP A 33 -9.55 3.15 31.05
C TRP A 33 -9.61 1.63 31.16
N THR A 34 -10.72 1.08 31.63
CA THR A 34 -10.97 -0.37 31.65
C THR A 34 -11.19 -0.91 30.23
N ALA A 35 -11.89 -0.16 29.37
CA ALA A 35 -12.08 -0.53 27.97
C ALA A 35 -10.76 -0.52 27.17
N ILE A 36 -9.91 0.48 27.36
CA ILE A 36 -8.60 0.56 26.69
C ILE A 36 -7.68 -0.59 27.15
N ARG A 37 -7.71 -0.96 28.44
CA ARG A 37 -6.98 -2.14 28.95
C ARG A 37 -7.57 -3.46 28.48
N GLY A 38 -8.89 -3.53 28.27
CA GLY A 38 -9.57 -4.69 27.68
C GLY A 38 -9.12 -4.94 26.24
N ILE A 39 -9.07 -3.90 25.41
CA ILE A 39 -8.62 -4.00 24.00
C ILE A 39 -7.13 -4.38 23.92
N LEU A 40 -6.27 -3.82 24.78
CA LEU A 40 -4.85 -4.21 24.84
C LEU A 40 -4.65 -5.63 25.41
N GLY A 41 -5.53 -6.07 26.32
CA GLY A 41 -5.55 -7.44 26.85
C GLY A 41 -6.02 -8.48 25.84
N GLU A 42 -7.01 -8.16 25.00
CA GLU A 42 -7.44 -9.01 23.88
C GLU A 42 -6.37 -9.07 22.79
N LEU A 43 -5.67 -7.96 22.51
CA LEU A 43 -4.58 -7.94 21.54
C LEU A 43 -3.34 -8.73 22.02
N ALA A 44 -3.04 -8.69 23.33
CA ALA A 44 -1.94 -9.46 23.93
C ALA A 44 -2.30 -10.94 24.17
N GLY A 45 -3.56 -11.25 24.48
CA GLY A 45 -4.08 -12.62 24.63
C GLY A 45 -4.26 -13.35 23.29
N GLY A 46 -4.62 -12.62 22.23
CA GLY A 46 -4.69 -13.14 20.87
C GLY A 46 -3.33 -13.48 20.24
N LEU A 47 -2.23 -12.94 20.78
CA LEU A 47 -0.88 -13.20 20.29
C LEU A 47 -0.31 -14.55 20.79
N ARG A 48 -0.95 -15.23 21.76
CA ARG A 48 -0.40 -16.43 22.41
C ARG A 48 -1.22 -17.72 22.28
N ALA A 49 -2.33 -17.72 21.53
CA ALA A 49 -3.19 -18.90 21.41
C ALA A 49 -3.56 -19.30 19.97
N GLY A 50 -2.75 -18.96 18.98
CA GLY A 50 -3.05 -19.38 17.62
C GLY A 50 -2.01 -18.94 16.61
N LEU A 51 -0.90 -19.69 16.57
CA LEU A 51 -0.27 -20.13 15.33
C LEU A 51 -0.40 -19.16 14.14
N TRP A 52 0.19 -17.97 14.26
CA TRP A 52 0.74 -17.29 13.09
C TRP A 52 1.92 -18.15 12.63
N SER A 53 1.60 -19.25 11.97
CA SER A 53 2.57 -19.94 11.15
C SER A 53 3.03 -18.90 10.14
N LEU A 54 4.25 -18.40 10.34
CA LEU A 54 5.01 -17.82 9.24
C LEU A 54 4.83 -18.80 8.07
N PRO A 55 4.41 -18.35 6.88
CA PRO A 55 4.65 -19.17 5.71
C PRO A 55 6.18 -19.29 5.58
N LEU A 56 6.72 -20.42 6.03
CA LEU A 56 8.06 -20.86 5.66
C LEU A 56 8.00 -21.05 4.14
N MET A 57 8.41 -20.03 3.40
CA MET A 57 8.70 -20.17 1.98
C MET A 57 9.94 -21.07 1.86
N LEU A 58 9.69 -22.39 1.77
CA LEU A 58 10.67 -23.32 1.24
C LEU A 58 10.80 -23.03 -0.25
N ASN A 59 11.87 -22.37 -0.65
CA ASN A 59 12.28 -22.32 -2.05
C ASN A 59 12.56 -23.77 -2.50
N GLY A 60 11.60 -24.43 -3.15
CA GLY A 60 11.83 -25.78 -3.67
C GLY A 60 10.63 -26.57 -4.21
N ASP A 61 9.46 -26.52 -3.57
CA ASP A 61 8.36 -27.43 -3.95
C ASP A 61 7.35 -26.78 -4.90
N SER A 62 7.74 -26.68 -6.17
CA SER A 62 6.79 -26.59 -7.28
C SER A 62 6.30 -27.99 -7.63
N ALA A 63 5.37 -28.54 -6.84
CA ALA A 63 4.68 -29.79 -7.17
C ALA A 63 3.17 -29.56 -7.23
N HIS A 64 2.66 -29.70 -8.45
CA HIS A 64 1.26 -29.63 -8.86
C HIS A 64 0.28 -30.25 -7.86
N ALA A 65 -0.59 -29.43 -7.26
CA ALA A 65 -1.81 -29.91 -6.61
C ALA A 65 -2.94 -30.01 -7.67
N PRO A 66 -3.50 -31.20 -7.96
CA PRO A 66 -4.36 -31.46 -9.12
C PRO A 66 -5.83 -30.98 -8.96
N ALA A 67 -6.08 -29.92 -8.18
CA ALA A 67 -7.45 -29.42 -7.94
C ALA A 67 -7.62 -27.90 -8.11
N TYR A 68 -6.54 -27.15 -8.39
CA TYR A 68 -6.62 -25.75 -8.77
C TYR A 68 -5.89 -25.55 -10.10
N ASN A 69 -6.55 -25.91 -11.19
CA ASN A 69 -6.12 -25.50 -12.52
C ASN A 69 -6.50 -24.02 -12.71
N ILE A 70 -5.83 -23.13 -11.98
CA ILE A 70 -5.79 -21.72 -12.35
C ILE A 70 -4.89 -21.69 -13.59
N PRO A 71 -5.40 -21.34 -14.78
CA PRO A 71 -4.55 -21.32 -15.96
C PRO A 71 -3.40 -20.35 -15.73
N LEU A 72 -2.19 -20.90 -15.55
CA LEU A 72 -0.93 -20.17 -15.52
C LEU A 72 -0.52 -19.73 -16.94
N THR A 73 -1.50 -19.35 -17.76
CA THR A 73 -1.36 -19.11 -19.21
C THR A 73 -2.32 -18.02 -19.70
N THR A 74 -2.48 -16.96 -18.92
CA THR A 74 -2.69 -15.61 -19.46
C THR A 74 -1.82 -14.70 -18.60
N SER A 75 -0.83 -14.04 -19.20
CA SER A 75 0.16 -13.17 -18.55
C SER A 75 -0.36 -12.55 -17.25
N VAL A 76 0.00 -13.15 -16.11
CA VAL A 76 -0.03 -12.42 -14.84
C VAL A 76 1.10 -11.42 -14.99
N ASP A 77 0.76 -10.16 -15.27
CA ASP A 77 1.73 -9.07 -15.33
C ASP A 77 2.42 -8.98 -13.98
N VAL A 78 3.55 -9.68 -13.84
CA VAL A 78 4.46 -9.51 -12.71
C VAL A 78 4.84 -8.03 -12.74
N PRO A 79 4.56 -7.26 -11.67
CA PRO A 79 4.87 -5.85 -11.67
C PRO A 79 6.34 -5.65 -12.01
N ALA A 80 6.65 -4.71 -12.91
CA ALA A 80 8.03 -4.44 -13.27
C ALA A 80 8.80 -4.06 -12.00
N THR A 81 9.85 -4.81 -11.68
CA THR A 81 10.72 -4.55 -10.54
C THR A 81 12.10 -4.07 -10.96
N THR A 82 12.65 -3.14 -10.17
CA THR A 82 14.05 -2.74 -10.25
C THR A 82 14.69 -2.91 -8.88
N THR A 83 16.01 -2.77 -8.78
CA THR A 83 16.73 -2.80 -7.52
C THR A 83 17.21 -1.39 -7.19
N ASP A 84 17.01 -0.95 -5.96
CA ASP A 84 17.52 0.32 -5.47
C ASP A 84 19.03 0.25 -5.15
N THR A 85 19.62 1.36 -4.73
CA THR A 85 21.05 1.43 -4.34
C THR A 85 21.39 0.58 -3.11
N ASN A 86 20.40 0.20 -2.30
CA ASN A 86 20.54 -0.61 -1.10
C ASN A 86 20.26 -2.11 -1.35
N GLY A 87 19.98 -2.50 -2.60
CA GLY A 87 19.63 -3.88 -2.94
C GLY A 87 18.15 -4.23 -2.76
N GLU A 88 17.29 -3.26 -2.45
CA GLU A 88 15.86 -3.49 -2.22
C GLU A 88 15.08 -3.51 -3.55
N GLN A 89 14.13 -4.44 -3.66
CA GLN A 89 13.28 -4.53 -4.85
C GLN A 89 12.23 -3.42 -4.83
N ILE A 90 12.17 -2.65 -5.91
CA ILE A 90 11.22 -1.59 -6.16
C ILE A 90 10.21 -2.07 -7.17
N THR A 91 8.93 -2.03 -6.85
CA THR A 91 7.82 -2.23 -7.78
C THR A 91 7.40 -0.90 -8.39
N HIS A 92 7.13 -0.91 -9.70
CA HIS A 92 6.65 0.25 -10.44
C HIS A 92 5.15 0.16 -10.72
N PHE A 93 4.45 1.27 -10.48
CA PHE A 93 3.06 1.46 -10.90
C PHE A 93 2.90 2.72 -11.73
N TYR A 94 1.84 2.74 -12.54
CA TYR A 94 1.55 3.80 -13.47
C TYR A 94 0.08 4.21 -13.40
N ARG A 95 -0.18 5.50 -13.67
CA ARG A 95 -1.52 6.06 -13.82
C ARG A 95 -1.51 7.13 -14.90
N ALA A 96 -2.57 7.18 -15.71
CA ALA A 96 -2.80 8.30 -16.60
C ALA A 96 -3.42 9.47 -15.82
N MET A 97 -2.87 10.66 -16.00
CA MET A 97 -3.25 11.88 -15.28
C MET A 97 -3.30 13.07 -16.27
N SER A 98 -4.03 14.12 -15.91
CA SER A 98 -3.94 15.40 -16.61
C SER A 98 -2.81 16.25 -16.03
N ASN A 99 -2.18 17.11 -16.84
CA ASN A 99 -1.18 18.06 -16.38
C ASN A 99 -1.72 18.98 -15.28
N ALA A 100 -3.00 19.37 -15.35
CA ALA A 100 -3.64 20.17 -14.30
C ALA A 100 -3.73 19.40 -12.97
N GLU A 101 -4.11 18.12 -13.00
CA GLU A 101 -4.11 17.26 -11.82
C GLU A 101 -2.69 17.03 -11.30
N TYR A 102 -1.72 16.75 -12.17
CA TYR A 102 -0.32 16.56 -11.77
C TYR A 102 0.23 17.81 -11.09
N SER A 103 0.07 18.99 -11.69
CA SER A 103 0.56 20.24 -11.13
C SER A 103 -0.10 20.60 -9.79
N SER A 104 -1.38 20.28 -9.60
CA SER A 104 -2.10 20.58 -8.35
C SER A 104 -1.84 19.57 -7.23
N THR A 105 -1.47 18.34 -7.56
CA THR A 105 -1.25 17.25 -6.57
C THR A 105 0.21 16.83 -6.45
N LEU A 106 1.09 17.38 -7.28
CA LEU A 106 2.45 16.90 -7.51
C LEU A 106 2.50 15.40 -7.88
N GLY A 107 1.44 14.92 -8.55
CA GLY A 107 1.29 13.52 -8.98
C GLY A 107 0.82 12.54 -7.91
N TYR A 108 0.70 12.96 -6.65
CA TYR A 108 0.19 12.10 -5.57
C TYR A 108 -1.29 11.75 -5.77
N LEU A 109 -1.70 10.58 -5.29
CA LEU A 109 -3.11 10.19 -5.36
C LEU A 109 -3.94 11.05 -4.42
N GLN A 110 -5.04 11.57 -4.93
CA GLN A 110 -6.09 12.21 -4.14
C GLN A 110 -7.43 11.64 -4.58
N ASP A 111 -8.23 11.23 -3.61
CA ASP A 111 -9.63 10.90 -3.84
C ASP A 111 -10.50 12.08 -3.42
N ARG A 112 -11.25 12.62 -4.38
CA ARG A 112 -12.21 13.72 -4.17
C ARG A 112 -13.66 13.22 -4.16
N ASN A 113 -13.87 11.94 -4.44
CA ASN A 113 -15.20 11.37 -4.47
C ASN A 113 -15.68 11.16 -3.02
N SER A 114 -16.99 11.16 -2.80
CA SER A 114 -17.61 10.74 -1.54
C SER A 114 -18.03 9.27 -1.56
N SER A 115 -18.15 8.68 -2.75
CA SER A 115 -18.55 7.29 -2.98
C SER A 115 -17.97 6.76 -4.28
N GLY A 116 -18.05 5.45 -4.47
CA GLY A 116 -17.63 4.75 -5.68
C GLY A 116 -16.12 4.58 -5.78
N GLU A 117 -15.68 4.42 -7.03
CA GLU A 117 -14.29 4.18 -7.39
C GLU A 117 -13.36 5.30 -6.93
N GLY A 118 -12.18 4.91 -6.45
CA GLY A 118 -11.08 5.83 -6.16
C GLY A 118 -10.13 5.96 -7.36
N PRO A 119 -9.06 6.76 -7.23
CA PRO A 119 -7.95 6.72 -8.18
C PRO A 119 -7.34 5.30 -8.26
N HIS A 120 -6.93 4.92 -9.46
CA HIS A 120 -6.33 3.61 -9.72
C HIS A 120 -4.91 3.73 -10.24
N VAL A 121 -4.08 2.76 -9.88
CA VAL A 121 -2.76 2.53 -10.47
C VAL A 121 -2.69 1.10 -11.00
N ARG A 122 -1.83 0.88 -11.99
CA ARG A 122 -1.56 -0.46 -12.53
C ARG A 122 -0.06 -0.65 -12.75
N ALA A 123 0.42 -1.87 -12.66
CA ALA A 123 1.82 -2.17 -12.96
C ALA A 123 2.09 -2.25 -14.47
N ASP A 124 1.10 -2.71 -15.22
CA ASP A 124 1.17 -2.74 -16.68
C ASP A 124 1.03 -1.32 -17.27
N ILE A 125 2.04 -0.87 -17.99
CA ILE A 125 1.99 0.39 -18.74
C ILE A 125 1.33 0.24 -20.12
N GLY A 126 1.36 -0.96 -20.70
CA GLY A 126 0.87 -1.26 -22.05
C GLY A 126 -0.60 -0.92 -22.23
N TYR A 127 -1.46 -1.26 -21.26
CA TYR A 127 -2.86 -0.83 -21.36
C TYR A 127 -3.06 0.67 -21.19
N LEU A 128 -2.23 1.41 -20.42
CA LEU A 128 -2.35 2.89 -20.39
C LEU A 128 -2.02 3.52 -21.75
N LEU A 129 -1.05 2.94 -22.45
CA LEU A 129 -0.60 3.41 -23.77
C LEU A 129 -1.55 3.04 -24.90
N SER A 130 -2.40 2.02 -24.72
CA SER A 130 -3.31 1.53 -25.77
C SER A 130 -4.79 1.81 -25.50
N ALA A 131 -5.18 2.14 -24.26
CA ALA A 131 -6.58 2.37 -23.92
C ALA A 131 -7.17 3.57 -24.68
N SER A 132 -8.25 3.33 -25.42
CA SER A 132 -8.88 4.32 -26.29
C SER A 132 -9.43 5.54 -25.53
N PHE A 133 -9.96 5.35 -24.32
CA PHE A 133 -10.48 6.45 -23.51
C PHE A 133 -9.38 7.40 -23.01
N ILE A 134 -8.14 6.91 -22.88
CA ILE A 134 -6.95 7.69 -22.50
C ILE A 134 -6.40 8.41 -23.73
N ASN A 135 -6.29 7.70 -24.85
CA ASN A 135 -5.56 8.20 -26.02
C ASN A 135 -6.44 8.92 -27.07
N LYS A 136 -7.76 8.98 -26.89
CA LYS A 136 -8.65 9.78 -27.75
C LYS A 136 -8.29 11.28 -27.69
N ALA A 137 -8.51 12.00 -28.79
CA ALA A 137 -8.16 13.42 -28.96
C ALA A 137 -8.60 14.27 -27.75
N ASN A 138 -9.88 14.19 -27.38
CA ASN A 138 -10.48 14.99 -26.30
C ASN A 138 -10.37 14.36 -24.90
N SER A 139 -9.48 13.39 -24.70
CA SER A 139 -9.25 12.84 -23.36
C SER A 139 -8.53 13.86 -22.46
N PRO A 140 -8.95 14.00 -21.18
CA PRO A 140 -8.26 14.89 -20.24
C PRO A 140 -6.86 14.39 -19.86
N TYR A 141 -6.55 13.12 -20.10
CA TYR A 141 -5.25 12.53 -19.79
C TYR A 141 -4.20 12.94 -20.84
N ASN A 142 -3.06 13.44 -20.38
CA ASN A 142 -1.96 13.88 -21.23
C ASN A 142 -0.58 13.44 -20.70
N VAL A 143 -0.50 12.92 -19.47
CA VAL A 143 0.72 12.35 -18.89
C VAL A 143 0.47 10.99 -18.26
N ILE A 144 1.50 10.15 -18.27
CA ILE A 144 1.60 8.95 -17.46
C ILE A 144 2.54 9.26 -16.30
N VAL A 145 2.03 9.08 -15.08
CA VAL A 145 2.76 9.25 -13.83
C VAL A 145 3.25 7.89 -13.37
N GLU A 146 4.50 7.81 -12.92
CA GLU A 146 5.10 6.64 -12.30
C GLU A 146 5.17 6.80 -10.78
N TYR A 147 4.89 5.70 -10.11
CA TYR A 147 4.97 5.50 -8.68
C TYR A 147 5.98 4.38 -8.40
N ARG A 148 6.94 4.64 -7.52
CA ARG A 148 7.98 3.69 -7.15
C ARG A 148 7.82 3.34 -5.68
N MET A 149 7.72 2.05 -5.38
CA MET A 149 7.38 1.55 -4.05
C MET A 149 8.25 0.35 -3.72
N LEU A 150 8.55 0.16 -2.44
CA LEU A 150 9.22 -1.07 -2.01
C LEU A 150 8.31 -2.26 -2.25
N GLN A 151 8.87 -3.35 -2.77
CA GLN A 151 8.11 -4.57 -3.05
C GLN A 151 7.45 -5.10 -1.76
N SER A 152 8.12 -4.96 -0.62
CA SER A 152 7.59 -5.26 0.72
C SER A 152 6.27 -4.51 1.01
N SER A 153 6.21 -3.21 0.70
CA SER A 153 5.00 -2.39 0.84
C SER A 153 3.93 -2.74 -0.18
N THR A 154 4.30 -3.19 -1.38
CA THR A 154 3.31 -3.49 -2.43
C THR A 154 2.50 -4.76 -2.17
N ARG A 155 3.09 -5.75 -1.47
CA ARG A 155 2.42 -7.04 -1.21
C ARG A 155 1.11 -6.86 -0.45
N SER A 156 1.04 -5.93 0.50
CA SER A 156 -0.16 -5.69 1.31
C SER A 156 -1.35 -5.23 0.45
N PHE A 157 -1.11 -4.45 -0.61
CA PHE A 157 -2.19 -3.99 -1.48
C PHE A 157 -2.83 -5.12 -2.28
N TYR A 158 -2.10 -6.19 -2.59
CA TYR A 158 -2.65 -7.36 -3.27
C TYR A 158 -3.39 -8.32 -2.32
N LEU A 159 -3.28 -8.13 -1.00
CA LEU A 159 -3.94 -8.97 0.00
C LEU A 159 -5.31 -8.42 0.44
N THR A 160 -5.79 -7.34 -0.18
CA THR A 160 -7.11 -6.79 0.15
C THR A 160 -8.22 -7.82 -0.15
N PRO A 161 -9.22 -7.95 0.75
CA PRO A 161 -10.38 -8.80 0.50
C PRO A 161 -11.35 -8.18 -0.52
N TYR A 162 -11.20 -6.89 -0.85
CA TYR A 162 -12.10 -6.18 -1.75
C TYR A 162 -11.66 -6.37 -3.19
N GLN A 163 -12.37 -7.25 -3.91
CA GLN A 163 -12.01 -7.65 -5.26
C GLN A 163 -13.24 -7.55 -6.17
N TYR A 164 -13.13 -6.75 -7.23
CA TYR A 164 -14.16 -6.62 -8.24
C TYR A 164 -13.73 -7.29 -9.55
N VAL A 165 -14.55 -8.22 -10.01
CA VAL A 165 -14.46 -8.83 -11.34
C VAL A 165 -15.63 -8.31 -12.18
N PRO A 166 -15.39 -7.79 -13.39
CA PRO A 166 -16.46 -7.37 -14.28
C PRO A 166 -17.48 -8.48 -14.52
N GLY A 167 -18.76 -8.16 -14.35
CA GLY A 167 -19.87 -9.10 -14.56
C GLY A 167 -20.29 -9.93 -13.33
N THR A 168 -19.61 -9.81 -12.18
CA THR A 168 -19.93 -10.61 -10.97
C THR A 168 -20.72 -9.85 -9.89
N GLY A 169 -21.31 -8.70 -10.21
CA GLY A 169 -22.16 -7.93 -9.27
C GLY A 169 -21.96 -6.42 -9.36
N SER A 170 -22.50 -5.69 -8.37
CA SER A 170 -22.35 -4.23 -8.29
C SER A 170 -20.97 -3.86 -7.74
N GLY A 171 -20.05 -3.50 -8.64
CA GLY A 171 -18.72 -3.00 -8.26
C GLY A 171 -18.80 -1.83 -7.28
N GLY A 172 -19.83 -0.98 -7.40
CA GLY A 172 -20.09 0.12 -6.48
C GLY A 172 -20.20 -0.31 -5.01
N THR A 173 -20.81 -1.47 -4.73
CA THR A 173 -20.88 -2.01 -3.36
C THR A 173 -19.48 -2.30 -2.83
N ILE A 174 -18.65 -2.99 -3.60
CA ILE A 174 -17.28 -3.36 -3.20
C ILE A 174 -16.42 -2.11 -2.97
N PHE A 175 -16.48 -1.14 -3.88
CA PHE A 175 -15.72 0.09 -3.78
C PHE A 175 -16.15 0.94 -2.57
N ASN A 176 -17.45 0.98 -2.28
CA ASN A 176 -17.97 1.71 -1.12
C ASN A 176 -17.61 1.03 0.21
N VAL A 177 -17.60 -0.30 0.27
CA VAL A 177 -17.16 -1.02 1.48
C VAL A 177 -15.65 -0.84 1.69
N ALA A 178 -14.83 -0.91 0.63
CA ALA A 178 -13.41 -0.62 0.70
C ALA A 178 -13.14 0.81 1.19
N ARG A 179 -13.90 1.78 0.66
CA ARG A 179 -13.87 3.18 1.09
C ARG A 179 -14.21 3.35 2.57
N ALA A 180 -15.29 2.72 3.03
CA ALA A 180 -15.74 2.81 4.42
C ALA A 180 -14.73 2.20 5.41
N THR A 181 -13.97 1.20 4.97
CA THR A 181 -12.90 0.57 5.77
C THR A 181 -11.53 1.23 5.60
N GLY A 182 -11.39 2.20 4.69
CA GLY A 182 -10.13 2.88 4.42
C GLY A 182 -9.08 2.00 3.75
N LEU A 183 -9.51 0.91 3.09
CA LEU A 183 -8.65 -0.05 2.42
C LEU A 183 -8.72 0.11 0.90
N ASN A 184 -7.68 -0.36 0.22
CA ASN A 184 -7.65 -0.43 -1.24
C ASN A 184 -8.51 -1.61 -1.75
N TYR A 185 -8.79 -1.64 -3.05
CA TYR A 185 -9.44 -2.79 -3.71
C TYR A 185 -8.69 -3.20 -4.98
N LEU A 186 -8.87 -4.44 -5.41
CA LEU A 186 -8.42 -4.94 -6.71
C LEU A 186 -9.56 -4.92 -7.71
N LYS A 187 -9.27 -4.47 -8.92
CA LYS A 187 -10.22 -4.46 -10.05
C LYS A 187 -9.59 -5.18 -11.24
N TYR A 188 -10.20 -6.29 -11.61
CA TYR A 188 -9.74 -7.21 -12.65
C TYR A 188 -10.40 -6.88 -14.00
N GLU A 189 -10.11 -5.69 -14.55
CA GLU A 189 -10.66 -5.24 -15.83
C GLU A 189 -9.52 -5.01 -16.83
N LYS A 190 -9.42 -5.90 -17.83
CA LYS A 190 -8.37 -5.85 -18.88
C LYS A 190 -6.95 -5.77 -18.27
N GLY A 191 -6.74 -6.60 -17.23
CA GLY A 191 -5.58 -6.56 -16.35
C GLY A 191 -5.97 -6.26 -14.91
N VAL A 192 -4.99 -6.24 -14.01
CA VAL A 192 -5.20 -5.91 -12.60
C VAL A 192 -4.92 -4.43 -12.38
N SER A 193 -5.87 -3.74 -11.76
CA SER A 193 -5.70 -2.40 -11.22
C SER A 193 -5.93 -2.39 -9.72
N ILE A 194 -5.19 -1.54 -9.02
CA ILE A 194 -5.37 -1.31 -7.58
C ILE A 194 -6.02 0.05 -7.42
N GLY A 195 -7.21 0.08 -6.82
CA GLY A 195 -7.96 1.29 -6.53
C GLY A 195 -7.79 1.72 -5.08
N PHE A 196 -7.63 3.02 -4.87
CA PHE A 196 -7.39 3.62 -3.57
C PHE A 196 -8.48 4.65 -3.21
N PRO A 197 -9.65 4.22 -2.72
CA PRO A 197 -10.70 5.14 -2.30
C PRO A 197 -10.42 5.74 -0.92
N GLY A 198 -10.79 7.01 -0.73
CA GLY A 198 -10.72 7.73 0.54
C GLY A 198 -9.32 7.69 1.17
N ASN A 199 -9.28 7.31 2.45
CA ASN A 199 -8.07 7.32 3.27
C ASN A 199 -6.99 6.34 2.78
N SER A 200 -7.32 5.34 1.96
CA SER A 200 -6.32 4.43 1.40
C SER A 200 -5.33 5.12 0.46
N THR A 201 -5.66 6.30 -0.06
CA THR A 201 -4.71 7.16 -0.81
C THR A 201 -3.53 7.59 0.06
N ILE A 202 -3.74 7.82 1.36
CA ILE A 202 -2.69 8.19 2.31
C ILE A 202 -1.71 7.03 2.48
N LEU A 203 -2.22 5.80 2.63
CA LEU A 203 -1.42 4.58 2.74
C LEU A 203 -0.57 4.34 1.49
N PHE A 204 -1.15 4.57 0.31
CA PHE A 204 -0.40 4.45 -0.94
C PHE A 204 0.70 5.51 -1.05
N ASN A 205 0.37 6.77 -0.79
CA ASN A 205 1.31 7.88 -0.91
C ASN A 205 2.46 7.78 0.10
N SER A 206 2.23 7.28 1.31
CA SER A 206 3.27 7.10 2.33
C SER A 206 4.22 5.93 2.05
N ALA A 207 3.79 4.98 1.23
CA ALA A 207 4.59 3.82 0.83
C ALA A 207 5.50 4.09 -0.39
N LEU A 208 5.47 5.31 -0.94
CA LEU A 208 6.36 5.73 -2.02
C LEU A 208 7.78 5.97 -1.49
N ILE A 209 8.78 5.40 -2.17
CA ILE A 209 10.19 5.66 -1.86
C ILE A 209 10.71 6.97 -2.44
N THR A 210 10.08 7.43 -3.51
CA THR A 210 10.41 8.67 -4.20
C THR A 210 9.13 9.38 -4.61
N PRO A 211 9.12 10.72 -4.64
CA PRO A 211 7.98 11.47 -5.14
C PRO A 211 7.54 10.99 -6.53
N PRO A 212 6.22 11.02 -6.83
CA PRO A 212 5.71 10.71 -8.16
C PRO A 212 6.39 11.55 -9.23
N ARG A 213 6.61 10.96 -10.40
CA ARG A 213 7.21 11.67 -11.54
C ARG A 213 6.48 11.37 -12.84
N ILE A 214 6.52 12.31 -13.77
CA ILE A 214 6.07 12.05 -15.13
C ILE A 214 7.02 11.03 -15.77
N TYR A 215 6.48 9.87 -16.13
CA TYR A 215 7.19 8.85 -16.89
C TYR A 215 7.18 9.20 -18.38
N LYS A 216 6.02 9.63 -18.89
CA LYS A 216 5.84 9.94 -20.32
C LYS A 216 4.73 10.95 -20.55
N ASN A 217 4.98 11.92 -21.42
CA ASN A 217 3.93 12.72 -22.05
C ASN A 217 3.31 11.90 -23.19
N ILE A 218 1.98 11.80 -23.21
CA ILE A 218 1.23 11.02 -24.21
C ILE A 218 0.45 11.91 -25.18
N LYS A 219 0.58 13.23 -25.04
CA LYS A 219 0.01 14.26 -25.91
C LYS A 219 0.92 15.47 -25.99
#